data_AF-A0A8S8YLJ0-F1
#
_entry.id   AF-A0A8S8YLJ0-F1
#
_cell.length_a   1.000
_cell.length_b   1.000
_cell.length_c   1.000
_cell.angle_alpha   90.00
_cell.angle_beta   90.00
_cell.angle_gamma   90.00
#
_symmetry.space_group_name_H-M   'P 1'
#
loop_
_entity.id
_entity.type
_entity.pdbx_description
1 polymer ?
#
loop_
_entity_poly.entity_id
_entity_poly.type
_entity_poly.pdbx_seq_one_letter_code
_entity_poly.pdbx_strand_id
1 'polypeptide(L)'
;MVQHPRKNPLQLVFTEALKNGGLDVRGDGSFEELEEDVLRLEETSCHANLVALWPEWGDLILEKIYGITGDDAEQIIEKQTKRKQGFGAFLKKMDAERKEHLMMAKFPWQEGDMEGLCGRADALVRKARIDGVGSTISMAKKGRDALDKALGWAWINVHERAESEGWHFDSDARDKGGDWVPALKTLFEASEILIEKEMSMLMSMRWKRSLPAAVPPIFPHRNDIVQY
;
A
#
# COMPACT_ATOMS: atom_id res chain seq x y z
N MET A 1 10.01 2.33 -14.25
CA MET A 1 9.18 1.70 -13.20
C MET A 1 10.03 0.72 -12.43
N VAL A 2 10.45 1.03 -11.20
CA VAL A 2 11.10 0.04 -10.33
C VAL A 2 10.25 -0.08 -9.08
N GLN A 3 9.32 -1.04 -9.09
CA GLN A 3 8.62 -1.49 -7.89
C GLN A 3 9.69 -1.83 -6.83
N HIS A 4 9.45 -1.55 -5.55
CA HIS A 4 10.17 -2.31 -4.52
C HIS A 4 9.91 -3.77 -4.89
N PRO A 5 10.92 -4.65 -5.07
CA PRO A 5 10.59 -6.05 -5.28
C PRO A 5 9.73 -6.40 -4.06
N ARG A 6 8.44 -6.69 -4.28
CA ARG A 6 7.59 -7.18 -3.21
C ARG A 6 8.40 -8.34 -2.66
N LYS A 7 8.91 -8.22 -1.43
CA LYS A 7 9.61 -9.35 -0.83
C LYS A 7 8.55 -10.43 -0.77
N ASN A 8 8.68 -11.44 -1.62
CA ASN A 8 7.79 -12.59 -1.57
C ASN A 8 7.93 -13.13 -0.13
N PRO A 9 6.84 -13.29 0.63
CA PRO A 9 6.93 -13.77 2.01
C PRO A 9 7.80 -15.01 2.16
N LEU A 10 7.73 -15.95 1.21
CA LEU A 10 8.60 -17.13 1.19
C LEU A 10 10.07 -16.79 0.91
N GLN A 11 10.35 -15.87 0.00
CA GLN A 11 11.72 -15.45 -0.26
C GLN A 11 12.36 -14.83 0.98
N LEU A 12 11.59 -14.06 1.76
CA LEU A 12 12.05 -13.50 3.03
C LEU A 12 12.40 -14.62 4.01
N VAL A 13 11.49 -15.56 4.24
CA VAL A 13 11.70 -16.70 5.14
C VAL A 13 12.92 -17.50 4.72
N PHE A 14 13.01 -17.89 3.45
CA PHE A 14 14.11 -18.68 2.92
C PHE A 14 15.46 -17.97 3.02
N THR A 15 15.50 -16.67 2.76
CA THR A 15 16.74 -15.88 2.90
C THR A 15 17.17 -15.79 4.36
N GLU A 16 16.22 -15.71 5.29
CA GLU A 16 16.54 -15.62 6.72
C GLU A 16 16.97 -16.98 7.28
N ALA A 17 16.28 -18.06 6.92
CA ALA A 17 16.65 -19.42 7.30
C ALA A 17 18.06 -19.79 6.81
N LEU A 18 18.40 -19.41 5.57
CA LEU A 18 19.73 -19.66 5.00
C LEU A 18 20.89 -18.93 5.70
N LYS A 19 20.62 -18.02 6.64
CA LYS A 19 21.68 -17.42 7.46
C LYS A 19 22.05 -18.28 8.67
N ASN A 20 21.17 -19.18 9.06
CA ASN A 20 21.29 -20.00 10.26
C ASN A 20 21.35 -21.50 9.92
N GLY A 21 21.58 -21.86 8.66
CA GLY A 21 21.50 -23.23 8.14
C GLY A 21 20.47 -23.32 7.03
N GLY A 22 19.42 -24.14 7.20
CA GLY A 22 18.47 -24.44 6.15
C GLY A 22 17.06 -24.76 6.61
N LEU A 23 16.21 -25.19 5.68
CA LEU A 23 14.82 -25.57 5.93
C LEU A 23 14.44 -26.78 5.08
N ASP A 24 13.74 -27.73 5.69
CA ASP A 24 13.04 -28.82 5.01
C ASP A 24 11.54 -28.67 5.23
N VAL A 25 10.78 -28.33 4.19
CA VAL A 25 9.33 -28.18 4.24
C VAL A 25 8.67 -29.37 3.56
N ARG A 26 7.95 -30.16 4.38
CA ARG A 26 7.34 -31.43 3.98
C ARG A 26 5.91 -31.22 3.47
N GLY A 27 5.45 -32.14 2.62
CA GLY A 27 4.12 -32.11 2.01
C GLY A 27 2.97 -32.40 2.99
N ASP A 28 3.29 -32.89 4.19
CA ASP A 28 2.34 -33.07 5.28
C ASP A 28 2.02 -31.75 6.04
N GLY A 29 2.70 -30.65 5.68
CA GLY A 29 2.53 -29.35 6.30
C GLY A 29 3.41 -29.12 7.53
N SER A 30 4.38 -29.99 7.79
CA SER A 30 5.44 -29.77 8.78
C SER A 30 6.69 -29.16 8.14
N PHE A 31 7.57 -28.62 8.98
CA PHE A 31 8.91 -28.22 8.54
C PHE A 31 9.94 -28.51 9.64
N GLU A 32 11.20 -28.60 9.24
CA GLU A 32 12.36 -28.74 10.13
C GLU A 32 13.46 -27.74 9.71
N GLU A 33 14.10 -27.10 10.68
CA GLU A 33 15.32 -26.34 10.45
C GLU A 33 16.51 -27.29 10.29
N LEU A 34 17.42 -26.97 9.37
CA LEU A 34 18.60 -27.78 9.07
C LEU A 34 19.87 -27.06 9.50
N GLU A 35 20.91 -27.82 9.84
CA GLU A 35 22.24 -27.25 10.10
C GLU A 35 22.95 -26.88 8.79
N GLU A 36 22.62 -27.55 7.68
CA GLU A 36 23.20 -27.26 6.37
C GLU A 36 22.48 -26.13 5.65
N ASP A 37 23.23 -25.33 4.88
CA ASP A 37 22.75 -24.21 4.07
C ASP A 37 21.92 -24.63 2.84
N VAL A 38 20.83 -25.37 3.06
CA VAL A 38 20.01 -26.00 2.03
C VAL A 38 18.52 -25.77 2.27
N LEU A 39 17.77 -25.54 1.18
CA LEU A 39 16.31 -25.50 1.19
C LEU A 39 15.76 -26.74 0.48
N ARG A 40 14.92 -27.50 1.18
CA ARG A 40 14.17 -28.63 0.64
C ARG A 40 12.68 -28.31 0.71
N LEU A 41 11.99 -28.44 -0.41
CA LEU A 41 10.57 -28.16 -0.53
C LEU A 41 9.93 -29.34 -1.27
N GLU A 42 9.07 -30.08 -0.59
CA GLU A 42 8.27 -31.14 -1.25
C GLU A 42 7.13 -30.54 -2.09
N GLU A 43 6.63 -29.38 -1.68
CA GLU A 43 5.55 -28.66 -2.34
C GLU A 43 6.06 -27.48 -3.17
N THR A 44 5.57 -27.38 -4.42
CA THR A 44 5.88 -26.24 -5.30
C THR A 44 4.95 -25.04 -5.05
N SER A 45 3.82 -25.26 -4.36
CA SER A 45 2.82 -24.22 -4.15
C SER A 45 3.23 -23.27 -3.03
N CYS A 46 3.13 -21.96 -3.29
CA CYS A 46 3.38 -20.94 -2.26
C CYS A 46 2.45 -21.10 -1.06
N HIS A 47 1.20 -21.51 -1.31
CA HIS A 47 0.20 -21.68 -0.27
C HIS A 47 0.58 -22.78 0.72
N ALA A 48 0.94 -23.97 0.26
CA ALA A 48 1.28 -25.09 1.15
C ALA A 48 2.50 -24.78 2.01
N ASN A 49 3.56 -24.23 1.40
CA ASN A 49 4.77 -23.82 2.12
C ASN A 49 4.48 -22.75 3.18
N LEU A 50 3.63 -21.76 2.87
CA LEU A 50 3.24 -20.76 3.87
C LEU A 50 2.38 -21.35 4.99
N VAL A 51 1.50 -22.31 4.71
CA VAL A 51 0.72 -22.98 5.78
C VAL A 51 1.63 -23.67 6.78
N ALA A 52 2.66 -24.37 6.30
CA ALA A 52 3.63 -25.05 7.16
C ALA A 52 4.45 -24.06 7.99
N LEU A 53 4.96 -23.01 7.36
CA LEU A 53 5.92 -22.08 8.00
C LEU A 53 5.24 -21.01 8.88
N TRP A 54 3.97 -20.69 8.64
CA TRP A 54 3.31 -19.54 9.27
C TRP A 54 3.30 -19.52 10.80
N PRO A 55 3.11 -20.64 11.52
CA PRO A 55 3.10 -20.62 12.98
C PRO A 55 4.38 -20.06 13.61
N GLU A 56 5.53 -20.27 12.98
CA GLU A 56 6.84 -19.85 13.51
C GLU A 56 7.43 -18.66 12.76
N TRP A 57 7.23 -18.61 11.43
CA TRP A 57 7.82 -17.58 10.57
C TRP A 57 6.86 -16.43 10.25
N GLY A 58 5.60 -16.52 10.68
CA GLY A 58 4.59 -15.50 10.45
C GLY A 58 4.98 -14.14 11.04
N ASP A 59 5.59 -14.13 12.22
CA ASP A 59 6.00 -12.89 12.89
C ASP A 59 7.06 -12.13 12.09
N LEU A 60 8.08 -12.84 11.57
CA LEU A 60 9.08 -12.25 10.68
C LEU A 60 8.44 -11.60 9.43
N ILE A 61 7.46 -12.27 8.84
CA ILE A 61 6.74 -11.74 7.66
C ILE A 61 5.97 -10.48 8.06
N LEU A 62 5.23 -10.51 9.15
CA LEU A 62 4.43 -9.38 9.64
C LEU A 62 5.31 -8.18 10.00
N GLU A 63 6.43 -8.41 10.69
CA GLU A 63 7.38 -7.36 11.05
C GLU A 63 8.04 -6.77 9.81
N LYS A 64 8.75 -7.59 9.02
CA LYS A 64 9.62 -7.07 7.95
C LYS A 64 8.85 -6.57 6.75
N ILE A 65 7.70 -7.16 6.45
CA ILE A 65 6.89 -6.73 5.31
C ILE A 65 5.90 -5.67 5.75
N TYR A 66 5.14 -5.89 6.81
CA TYR A 66 4.00 -5.04 7.17
C TYR A 66 4.29 -4.06 8.32
N GLY A 67 5.38 -4.22 9.06
CA GLY A 67 5.71 -3.39 10.21
C GLY A 67 4.83 -3.66 11.43
N ILE A 68 4.22 -4.86 11.50
CA ILE A 68 3.31 -5.27 12.59
C ILE A 68 4.09 -6.18 13.53
N THR A 69 4.00 -5.93 14.84
CA THR A 69 4.79 -6.63 15.88
C THR A 69 3.98 -6.80 17.17
N GLY A 70 4.39 -7.72 18.04
CA GLY A 70 3.79 -7.92 19.38
C GLY A 70 2.38 -8.50 19.31
N ASP A 71 1.52 -8.10 20.24
CA ASP A 71 0.16 -8.65 20.40
C ASP A 71 -0.67 -8.63 19.11
N ASP A 72 -0.52 -7.58 18.28
CA ASP A 72 -1.21 -7.47 17.00
C ASP A 72 -0.74 -8.56 16.00
N ALA A 73 0.56 -8.86 15.99
CA ALA A 73 1.11 -9.90 15.15
C ALA A 73 0.64 -11.29 15.61
N GLU A 74 0.68 -11.55 16.92
CA GLU A 74 0.20 -12.82 17.50
C GLU A 74 -1.27 -13.10 17.17
N GLN A 75 -2.13 -12.09 17.30
CA GLN A 75 -3.54 -12.21 16.94
C GLN A 75 -3.76 -12.52 15.46
N ILE A 76 -2.99 -11.90 14.57
CA ILE A 76 -3.06 -12.17 13.13
C ILE A 76 -2.60 -13.59 12.83
N ILE A 77 -1.49 -14.02 13.43
CA ILE A 77 -0.94 -15.37 13.27
C ILE A 77 -1.98 -16.40 13.70
N GLU A 78 -2.49 -16.29 14.93
CA GLU A 78 -3.46 -17.21 15.49
C GLU A 78 -4.75 -17.28 14.65
N LYS A 79 -5.26 -16.12 14.23
CA LYS A 79 -6.48 -16.03 13.43
C LYS A 79 -6.31 -16.66 12.04
N GLN A 80 -5.17 -16.44 11.39
CA GLN A 80 -4.89 -17.00 10.07
C GLN A 80 -4.71 -18.52 10.14
N THR A 81 -4.05 -19.03 11.19
CA THR A 81 -3.91 -20.47 11.47
C THR A 81 -5.28 -21.13 11.72
N LYS A 82 -6.19 -20.46 12.45
CA LYS A 82 -7.54 -20.99 12.75
C LYS A 82 -8.50 -20.93 11.55
N ARG A 83 -8.52 -19.81 10.79
CA ARG A 83 -9.52 -19.56 9.74
C ARG A 83 -9.34 -20.38 8.47
N LYS A 84 -8.16 -21.00 8.25
CA LYS A 84 -7.81 -21.73 7.02
C LYS A 84 -8.04 -20.92 5.73
N GLN A 85 -7.94 -19.60 5.79
CA GLN A 85 -8.04 -18.75 4.60
C GLN A 85 -6.81 -18.98 3.71
N GLY A 86 -7.00 -19.09 2.39
CA GLY A 86 -5.88 -19.21 1.46
C GLY A 86 -4.92 -18.02 1.53
N PHE A 87 -3.61 -18.29 1.65
CA PHE A 87 -2.58 -17.25 1.84
C PHE A 87 -2.57 -16.18 0.73
N GLY A 88 -2.90 -16.55 -0.51
CA GLY A 88 -3.00 -15.57 -1.60
C GLY A 88 -4.08 -14.51 -1.34
N ALA A 89 -5.25 -14.92 -0.85
CA ALA A 89 -6.33 -13.99 -0.51
C ALA A 89 -6.02 -13.19 0.76
N PHE A 90 -5.41 -13.83 1.76
CA PHE A 90 -5.01 -13.20 3.01
C PHE A 90 -3.96 -12.11 2.79
N LEU A 91 -2.84 -12.42 2.12
CA LEU A 91 -1.78 -11.45 1.83
C LEU A 91 -2.26 -10.33 0.92
N LYS A 92 -3.11 -10.63 -0.07
CA LYS A 92 -3.74 -9.60 -0.92
C LYS A 92 -4.60 -8.63 -0.10
N LYS A 93 -5.30 -9.14 0.90
CA LYS A 93 -6.08 -8.31 1.83
C LYS A 93 -5.16 -7.43 2.67
N MET A 94 -4.11 -7.99 3.27
CA MET A 94 -3.13 -7.21 4.04
C MET A 94 -2.44 -6.13 3.20
N ASP A 95 -2.07 -6.45 1.96
CA ASP A 95 -1.49 -5.49 1.02
C ASP A 95 -2.46 -4.33 0.73
N ALA A 96 -3.76 -4.62 0.61
CA ALA A 96 -4.78 -3.60 0.40
C ALA A 96 -4.95 -2.70 1.62
N GLU A 97 -5.09 -3.28 2.82
CA GLU A 97 -5.21 -2.55 4.09
C GLU A 97 -3.98 -1.67 4.35
N ARG A 98 -2.77 -2.20 4.13
CA ARG A 98 -1.54 -1.42 4.25
C ARG A 98 -1.49 -0.27 3.26
N LYS A 99 -1.84 -0.52 1.98
CA LYS A 99 -1.83 0.52 0.95
C LYS A 99 -2.81 1.64 1.30
N GLU A 100 -3.99 1.28 1.79
CA GLU A 100 -4.99 2.22 2.29
C GLU A 100 -4.44 3.05 3.46
N HIS A 101 -3.87 2.43 4.48
CA HIS A 101 -3.28 3.13 5.62
C HIS A 101 -2.15 4.10 5.19
N LEU A 102 -1.23 3.65 4.35
CA LEU A 102 -0.16 4.48 3.80
C LEU A 102 -0.69 5.63 2.95
N MET A 103 -1.82 5.43 2.27
CA MET A 103 -2.48 6.48 1.50
C MET A 103 -3.11 7.53 2.42
N MET A 104 -3.81 7.08 3.46
CA MET A 104 -4.45 7.96 4.44
C MET A 104 -3.44 8.83 5.18
N ALA A 105 -2.29 8.26 5.54
CA ALA A 105 -1.20 8.99 6.19
C ALA A 105 -0.64 10.16 5.37
N LYS A 106 -0.90 10.23 4.06
CA LYS A 106 -0.48 11.34 3.19
C LYS A 106 -1.36 12.58 3.31
N PHE A 107 -2.58 12.40 3.77
CA PHE A 107 -3.50 13.51 3.91
C PHE A 107 -3.16 14.32 5.17
N PRO A 108 -3.23 15.67 5.12
CA PRO A 108 -2.80 16.51 6.25
C PRO A 108 -3.63 16.34 7.52
N TRP A 109 -4.88 15.93 7.36
CA TRP A 109 -5.84 15.76 8.44
C TRP A 109 -6.17 14.27 8.62
N GLN A 110 -6.69 13.87 9.77
CA GLN A 110 -7.31 12.56 9.97
C GLN A 110 -8.81 12.62 9.67
N GLU A 111 -9.43 11.44 9.53
CA GLU A 111 -10.89 11.36 9.41
C GLU A 111 -11.54 11.95 10.66
N GLY A 112 -12.44 12.93 10.47
CA GLY A 112 -13.14 13.62 11.56
C GLY A 112 -12.44 14.88 12.08
N ASP A 113 -11.19 15.16 11.70
CA ASP A 113 -10.50 16.40 12.11
C ASP A 113 -11.15 17.66 11.51
N MET A 114 -11.84 17.50 10.38
CA MET A 114 -12.62 18.57 9.74
C MET A 114 -14.11 18.26 9.81
N GLU A 115 -14.89 19.25 10.23
CA GLU A 115 -16.34 19.18 10.27
C GLU A 115 -16.99 19.97 9.13
N GLY A 116 -18.33 19.92 9.05
CA GLY A 116 -19.10 20.73 8.12
C GLY A 116 -18.86 20.38 6.66
N LEU A 117 -18.85 21.40 5.77
CA LEU A 117 -18.67 21.18 4.34
C LEU A 117 -17.24 20.74 3.96
N CYS A 118 -16.22 21.31 4.61
CA CYS A 118 -14.83 20.93 4.36
C CYS A 118 -14.57 19.46 4.74
N GLY A 119 -15.09 19.02 5.89
CA GLY A 119 -14.99 17.62 6.30
C GLY A 119 -15.66 16.66 5.32
N ARG A 120 -16.86 17.03 4.83
CA ARG A 120 -17.58 16.22 3.83
C ARG A 120 -16.84 16.15 2.48
N ALA A 121 -16.26 17.26 2.03
CA ALA A 121 -15.46 17.30 0.81
C ALA A 121 -14.19 16.46 0.94
N ASP A 122 -13.49 16.57 2.08
CA ASP A 122 -12.31 15.75 2.40
C ASP A 122 -12.65 14.24 2.42
N ALA A 123 -13.77 13.87 3.04
CA ALA A 123 -14.24 12.48 3.06
C ALA A 123 -14.51 11.92 1.65
N LEU A 124 -15.12 12.72 0.76
CA LEU A 124 -15.30 12.36 -0.66
C LEU A 124 -13.95 12.13 -1.35
N VAL A 125 -13.00 13.05 -1.17
CA VAL A 125 -11.66 12.95 -1.77
C VAL A 125 -10.92 11.70 -1.30
N ARG A 126 -10.85 11.45 0.02
CA ARG A 126 -10.19 10.27 0.58
C ARG A 126 -10.81 8.99 0.06
N LYS A 127 -12.14 8.90 0.12
CA LYS A 127 -12.87 7.71 -0.33
C LYS A 127 -12.65 7.47 -1.83
N ALA A 128 -12.62 8.50 -2.64
CA ALA A 128 -12.35 8.37 -4.07
C ALA A 128 -10.93 7.88 -4.35
N ARG A 129 -9.96 8.27 -3.52
CA ARG A 129 -8.57 7.85 -3.66
C ARG A 129 -8.30 6.41 -3.19
N ILE A 130 -9.15 5.86 -2.33
CA ILE A 130 -9.04 4.47 -1.83
C ILE A 130 -9.95 3.53 -2.60
N ASP A 131 -11.25 3.82 -2.61
CA ASP A 131 -12.30 2.96 -3.17
C ASP A 131 -12.60 3.27 -4.65
N GLY A 132 -11.98 4.32 -5.19
CA GLY A 132 -12.24 4.83 -6.53
C GLY A 132 -13.45 5.77 -6.59
N VAL A 133 -13.43 6.67 -7.57
CA VAL A 133 -14.48 7.70 -7.79
C VAL A 133 -15.88 7.09 -7.87
N GLY A 134 -16.06 5.92 -8.51
CA GLY A 134 -17.38 5.30 -8.67
C GLY A 134 -18.13 5.05 -7.36
N SER A 135 -17.41 4.67 -6.29
CA SER A 135 -18.01 4.48 -4.96
C SER A 135 -18.54 5.81 -4.38
N THR A 136 -17.85 6.90 -4.64
CA THR A 136 -18.18 8.24 -4.12
C THR A 136 -19.33 8.90 -4.87
N ILE A 137 -19.57 8.55 -6.13
CA ILE A 137 -20.78 8.98 -6.86
C ILE A 137 -22.03 8.51 -6.12
N SER A 138 -22.04 7.27 -5.64
CA SER A 138 -23.16 6.76 -4.84
C SER A 138 -23.31 7.47 -3.49
N MET A 139 -22.20 7.90 -2.89
CA MET A 139 -22.20 8.65 -1.64
C MET A 139 -22.73 10.08 -1.83
N ALA A 140 -22.24 10.79 -2.85
CA ALA A 140 -22.63 12.15 -3.21
C ALA A 140 -24.15 12.30 -3.47
N LYS A 141 -24.77 11.26 -4.05
CA LYS A 141 -26.22 11.23 -4.30
C LYS A 141 -27.09 11.07 -3.05
N LYS A 142 -26.53 10.52 -1.97
CA LYS A 142 -27.27 10.21 -0.73
C LYS A 142 -27.19 11.34 0.30
N GLY A 143 -26.95 12.57 -0.15
CA GLY A 143 -26.88 13.75 0.71
C GLY A 143 -28.14 13.91 1.58
N ARG A 144 -27.95 14.22 2.87
CA ARG A 144 -29.03 14.26 3.87
C ARG A 144 -29.67 15.64 3.97
N ASP A 145 -28.87 16.70 3.82
CA ASP A 145 -29.31 18.09 3.89
C ASP A 145 -29.07 18.86 2.57
N ALA A 146 -29.51 20.12 2.52
CA ALA A 146 -29.38 20.95 1.32
C ALA A 146 -27.91 21.20 0.92
N LEU A 147 -27.02 21.35 1.91
CA LEU A 147 -25.59 21.58 1.67
C LEU A 147 -24.90 20.30 1.19
N ASP A 148 -25.29 19.13 1.72
CA ASP A 148 -24.85 17.82 1.24
C ASP A 148 -25.21 17.65 -0.25
N LYS A 149 -26.45 17.98 -0.63
CA LYS A 149 -26.91 17.85 -2.01
C LYS A 149 -26.17 18.80 -2.94
N ALA A 150 -25.94 20.05 -2.52
CA ALA A 150 -25.14 21.00 -3.29
C ALA A 150 -23.69 20.52 -3.47
N LEU A 151 -23.06 20.02 -2.41
CA LEU A 151 -21.72 19.43 -2.51
C LEU A 151 -21.70 18.19 -3.39
N GLY A 152 -22.73 17.33 -3.30
CA GLY A 152 -22.88 16.16 -4.13
C GLY A 152 -23.02 16.50 -5.61
N TRP A 153 -23.78 17.56 -5.93
CA TRP A 153 -23.86 18.11 -7.28
C TRP A 153 -22.48 18.58 -7.78
N ALA A 154 -21.75 19.34 -6.96
CA ALA A 154 -20.42 19.80 -7.30
C ALA A 154 -19.49 18.61 -7.61
N TRP A 155 -19.51 17.58 -6.76
CA TRP A 155 -18.69 16.38 -6.88
C TRP A 155 -18.96 15.59 -8.16
N ILE A 156 -20.23 15.40 -8.55
CA ILE A 156 -20.55 14.69 -9.78
C ILE A 156 -20.14 15.48 -11.02
N ASN A 157 -20.12 16.82 -10.96
CA ASN A 157 -19.62 17.67 -12.05
C ASN A 157 -18.10 17.58 -12.19
N VAL A 158 -17.36 17.60 -11.06
CA VAL A 158 -15.90 17.40 -11.04
C VAL A 158 -15.50 16.11 -11.76
N HIS A 159 -16.35 15.08 -11.70
CA HIS A 159 -16.10 13.78 -12.33
C HIS A 159 -16.94 13.50 -13.58
N GLU A 160 -17.49 14.54 -14.21
CA GLU A 160 -18.18 14.45 -15.51
C GLU A 160 -19.37 13.45 -15.49
N ARG A 161 -20.06 13.37 -14.37
CA ARG A 161 -21.25 12.52 -14.16
C ARG A 161 -22.57 13.29 -14.18
N ALA A 162 -22.56 14.57 -14.50
CA ALA A 162 -23.76 15.41 -14.54
C ALA A 162 -24.83 14.89 -15.50
N GLU A 163 -24.43 14.37 -16.66
CA GLU A 163 -25.38 13.83 -17.65
C GLU A 163 -26.10 12.57 -17.16
N SER A 164 -25.39 11.65 -16.49
CA SER A 164 -25.95 10.36 -16.05
C SER A 164 -26.60 10.41 -14.68
N GLU A 165 -26.09 11.24 -13.77
CA GLU A 165 -26.50 11.28 -12.36
C GLU A 165 -27.22 12.56 -11.97
N GLY A 166 -27.24 13.57 -12.83
CA GLY A 166 -27.73 14.91 -12.48
C GLY A 166 -29.20 14.94 -12.09
N TRP A 167 -30.01 14.01 -12.59
CA TRP A 167 -31.43 13.88 -12.25
C TRP A 167 -31.70 13.62 -10.75
N HIS A 168 -30.68 13.19 -9.98
CA HIS A 168 -30.79 13.05 -8.52
C HIS A 168 -30.79 14.39 -7.76
N PHE A 169 -30.44 15.50 -8.40
CA PHE A 169 -30.25 16.80 -7.76
C PHE A 169 -31.28 17.81 -8.24
N ASP A 170 -31.92 18.50 -7.29
CA ASP A 170 -32.89 19.57 -7.54
C ASP A 170 -32.21 20.88 -7.98
N SER A 171 -33.01 21.86 -8.42
CA SER A 171 -32.49 23.13 -8.93
C SER A 171 -31.68 23.91 -7.90
N ASP A 172 -32.05 23.85 -6.62
CA ASP A 172 -31.38 24.59 -5.54
C ASP A 172 -29.98 24.00 -5.25
N ALA A 173 -29.88 22.67 -5.22
CA ALA A 173 -28.59 21.98 -5.11
C ALA A 173 -27.69 22.26 -6.31
N ARG A 174 -28.26 22.30 -7.53
CA ARG A 174 -27.50 22.57 -8.76
C ARG A 174 -26.92 23.98 -8.80
N ASP A 175 -27.73 24.97 -8.42
CA ASP A 175 -27.34 26.37 -8.37
C ASP A 175 -26.21 26.58 -7.34
N LYS A 176 -26.47 26.21 -6.08
CA LYS A 176 -25.49 26.38 -4.98
C LYS A 176 -24.22 25.56 -5.19
N GLY A 177 -24.35 24.34 -5.68
CA GLY A 177 -23.21 23.45 -5.90
C GLY A 177 -22.39 23.82 -7.12
N GLY A 178 -22.98 24.51 -8.11
CA GLY A 178 -22.29 24.92 -9.34
C GLY A 178 -21.07 25.80 -9.04
N ASP A 179 -21.21 26.74 -8.12
CA ASP A 179 -20.14 27.65 -7.70
C ASP A 179 -18.96 26.92 -7.02
N TRP A 180 -19.19 25.74 -6.46
CA TRP A 180 -18.17 24.98 -5.73
C TRP A 180 -17.37 24.04 -6.63
N VAL A 181 -17.83 23.80 -7.88
CA VAL A 181 -17.15 22.90 -8.82
C VAL A 181 -15.68 23.25 -9.02
N PRO A 182 -15.28 24.51 -9.27
CA PRO A 182 -13.87 24.85 -9.48
C PRO A 182 -13.00 24.56 -8.25
N ALA A 183 -13.47 24.96 -7.06
CA ALA A 183 -12.74 24.75 -5.81
C ALA A 183 -12.59 23.26 -5.47
N LEU A 184 -13.66 22.48 -5.66
CA LEU A 184 -13.65 21.05 -5.40
C LEU A 184 -12.80 20.28 -6.42
N LYS A 185 -12.76 20.73 -7.67
CA LYS A 185 -11.84 20.21 -8.69
C LYS A 185 -10.39 20.43 -8.27
N THR A 186 -10.04 21.67 -7.89
CA THR A 186 -8.70 22.00 -7.39
C THR A 186 -8.33 21.17 -6.15
N LEU A 187 -9.26 20.97 -5.22
CA LEU A 187 -9.03 20.12 -4.05
C LEU A 187 -8.73 18.67 -4.45
N PHE A 188 -9.51 18.11 -5.38
CA PHE A 188 -9.30 16.75 -5.85
C PHE A 188 -7.95 16.61 -6.59
N GLU A 189 -7.59 17.56 -7.44
CA GLU A 189 -6.28 17.61 -8.12
C GLU A 189 -5.12 17.75 -7.12
N ALA A 190 -5.26 18.60 -6.11
CA ALA A 190 -4.25 18.74 -5.06
C ALA A 190 -4.00 17.43 -4.30
N SER A 191 -5.06 16.63 -4.08
CA SER A 191 -4.89 15.30 -3.48
C SER A 191 -4.03 14.37 -4.33
N GLU A 192 -4.11 14.45 -5.67
CA GLU A 192 -3.24 13.68 -6.58
C GLU A 192 -1.77 14.00 -6.35
N ILE A 193 -1.48 15.31 -6.29
CA ILE A 193 -0.12 15.81 -6.08
C ILE A 193 0.44 15.32 -4.74
N LEU A 194 -0.37 15.29 -3.67
CA LEU A 194 0.06 14.76 -2.37
C LEU A 194 0.45 13.28 -2.47
N ILE A 195 -0.30 12.50 -3.24
CA ILE A 195 -0.07 11.08 -3.43
C ILE A 195 1.21 10.83 -4.26
N GLU A 196 1.43 11.63 -5.31
CA GLU A 196 2.53 11.50 -6.27
C GLU A 196 3.87 12.08 -5.78
N LYS A 197 3.86 13.22 -5.07
CA LYS A 197 5.09 13.93 -4.65
C LYS A 197 5.94 13.09 -3.69
N GLU A 198 5.30 12.33 -2.81
CA GLU A 198 6.00 11.41 -1.92
C GLU A 198 6.52 10.16 -2.65
N MET A 199 5.80 9.67 -3.68
CA MET A 199 6.31 8.60 -4.55
C MET A 199 7.60 9.02 -5.26
N SER A 200 7.67 10.27 -5.73
CA SER A 200 8.88 10.84 -6.32
C SER A 200 10.03 10.96 -5.30
N MET A 201 9.74 11.44 -4.09
CA MET A 201 10.74 11.57 -3.01
C MET A 201 11.27 10.21 -2.53
N LEU A 202 10.40 9.21 -2.34
CA LEU A 202 10.77 7.84 -1.99
C LEU A 202 11.60 7.17 -3.11
N MET A 203 11.26 7.40 -4.37
CA MET A 203 12.05 6.91 -5.51
C MET A 203 13.42 7.57 -5.58
N SER A 204 13.52 8.88 -5.29
CA SER A 204 14.78 9.62 -5.23
C SER A 204 15.69 9.18 -4.08
N MET A 205 15.14 8.97 -2.89
CA MET A 205 15.86 8.43 -1.73
C MET A 205 16.34 7.00 -1.97
N ARG A 206 15.53 6.18 -2.65
CA ARG A 206 15.88 4.81 -3.02
C ARG A 206 17.03 4.76 -4.02
N TRP A 207 17.00 5.59 -5.07
CA TRP A 207 18.10 5.69 -6.05
C TRP A 207 19.43 5.99 -5.36
N LYS A 208 19.44 6.93 -4.39
CA LYS A 208 20.65 7.29 -3.62
C LYS A 208 21.18 6.16 -2.74
N ARG A 209 20.33 5.25 -2.25
CA ARG A 209 20.73 4.10 -1.41
C ARG A 209 21.25 2.90 -2.20
N SER A 210 20.89 2.78 -3.48
CA SER A 210 21.31 1.70 -4.37
C SER A 210 22.60 2.00 -5.15
N LEU A 211 23.24 3.14 -4.93
CA LEU A 211 24.59 3.40 -5.44
C LEU A 211 25.58 2.59 -4.58
N PRO A 212 26.36 1.64 -5.15
CA PRO A 212 27.53 1.14 -4.46
C PRO A 212 28.43 2.35 -4.15
N ALA A 213 28.97 2.40 -2.92
CA ALA A 213 29.96 3.40 -2.53
C ALA A 213 30.99 3.49 -3.66
N ALA A 214 31.12 4.67 -4.28
CA ALA A 214 32.01 4.87 -5.41
C ALA A 214 33.38 4.33 -5.04
N VAL A 215 33.79 3.23 -5.67
CA VAL A 215 35.14 2.69 -5.52
C VAL A 215 36.06 3.80 -6.05
N PRO A 216 36.93 4.38 -5.21
CA PRO A 216 37.83 5.42 -5.69
C PRO A 216 38.71 4.84 -6.80
N PRO A 217 39.00 5.59 -7.87
CA PRO A 217 39.81 5.09 -8.96
C PRO A 217 41.19 4.69 -8.43
N ILE A 218 41.52 3.41 -8.58
CA ILE A 218 42.87 2.90 -8.35
C ILE A 218 43.73 3.44 -9.49
N PHE A 219 44.48 4.52 -9.23
CA PHE A 219 45.56 4.93 -10.12
C PHE A 219 46.74 3.99 -9.91
N PRO A 220 47.20 3.24 -10.92
CA PRO A 220 48.44 2.50 -10.80
C PRO A 220 49.61 3.51 -10.76
N HIS A 221 50.44 3.42 -9.72
CA HIS A 221 51.74 4.08 -9.67
C HIS A 221 52.57 3.65 -10.90
N ARG A 222 52.81 4.58 -11.83
CA ARG A 222 53.94 4.48 -12.76
C ARG A 222 55.20 4.89 -12.02
N ASN A 223 55.96 3.91 -11.57
CA ASN A 223 57.42 4.04 -11.56
C ASN A 223 57.97 3.39 -12.83
N ASP A 224 59.09 3.95 -13.29
CA ASP A 224 60.02 3.40 -14.27
C ASP A 224 59.70 3.63 -15.75
N ILE A 225 60.20 4.75 -16.31
CA ILE A 225 60.99 4.73 -17.55
C ILE A 225 62.16 5.73 -17.42
N VAL A 226 63.33 5.19 -17.71
CA VAL A 226 64.71 5.68 -17.60
C VAL A 226 65.02 6.78 -18.62
N GLN A 227 65.88 7.73 -18.21
CA GLN A 227 66.51 8.71 -19.09
C GLN A 227 67.45 8.05 -20.11
N TYR A 228 67.32 8.41 -21.39
CA TYR A 228 68.42 8.77 -22.30
C TYR A 228 67.87 9.74 -23.35
#